data_AF-A0A653Q2M0-F1
#
_entry.id   AF-A0A653Q2M0-F1
#
_cell.length_a   1.000
_cell.length_b   1.000
_cell.length_c   1.000
_cell.angle_alpha   90.00
_cell.angle_beta   90.00
_cell.angle_gamma   90.00
#
_symmetry.space_group_name_H-M   'P 1'
#
loop_
_entity.id
_entity.type
_entity.pdbx_description
1 polymer ?
#
loop_
_entity_poly.entity_id
_entity_poly.type
_entity_poly.pdbx_seq_one_letter_code
_entity_poly.pdbx_strand_id
1 'polypeptide(L)'
;MVGRVRTVSHADWAPTQERCMTAAGFPQAKAMPDASLASGQVPAEQSEPFAVAEYTCGVEYPMAAKYQTAFNASQLEWLYRYSTGELTKCLQDHGIAVKRGPSEQEFVDSDGAWSPYRSVDLPQSQYYELVTACPEIPDSIYG
;
A
#
# COMPACT_ATOMS: atom_id res chain seq x y z
N MET A 1 -28.34 2.88 -5.99
CA MET A 1 -27.35 3.74 -5.31
C MET A 1 -26.48 2.81 -4.50
N VAL A 2 -25.19 2.70 -4.82
CA VAL A 2 -24.25 1.86 -4.04
C VAL A 2 -23.97 2.58 -2.72
N GLY A 3 -23.95 1.84 -1.61
CA GLY A 3 -23.76 2.38 -0.27
C GLY A 3 -22.63 1.66 0.47
N ARG A 4 -22.01 2.35 1.43
CA ARG A 4 -20.95 1.77 2.27
C ARG A 4 -21.50 0.63 3.14
N VAL A 5 -20.90 -0.54 3.04
CA VAL A 5 -21.16 -1.69 3.92
C VAL A 5 -20.38 -1.54 5.21
N ARG A 6 -19.05 -1.37 5.13
CA ARG A 6 -18.16 -1.14 6.28
C ARG A 6 -16.84 -0.52 5.84
N THR A 7 -16.10 0.08 6.76
CA THR A 7 -14.71 0.47 6.50
C THR A 7 -13.74 -0.70 6.70
N VAL A 8 -12.59 -0.65 6.05
CA VAL A 8 -11.50 -1.65 6.17
C VAL A 8 -10.20 -1.02 6.70
N SER A 9 -9.34 -1.84 7.30
CA SER A 9 -7.96 -1.47 7.60
C SER A 9 -7.12 -1.42 6.32
N HIS A 10 -5.90 -0.89 6.40
CA HIS A 10 -4.95 -0.92 5.28
C HIS A 10 -4.63 -2.38 4.88
N ALA A 11 -4.26 -3.22 5.84
CA ALA A 11 -4.01 -4.64 5.62
C ALA A 11 -5.23 -5.43 5.09
N ASP A 12 -6.45 -5.04 5.49
CA ASP A 12 -7.68 -5.73 5.06
C ASP A 12 -8.22 -5.23 3.72
N TRP A 13 -7.70 -4.12 3.18
CA TRP A 13 -8.26 -3.49 2.00
C TRP A 13 -8.16 -4.41 0.79
N ALA A 14 -6.95 -4.78 0.36
CA ALA A 14 -6.76 -5.62 -0.83
C ALA A 14 -7.48 -6.98 -0.74
N PRO A 15 -7.41 -7.74 0.38
CA PRO A 15 -8.19 -8.98 0.52
C PRO A 15 -9.70 -8.77 0.45
N THR A 16 -10.21 -7.64 0.95
CA THR A 16 -11.64 -7.32 0.86
C THR A 16 -12.04 -6.96 -0.57
N GLN A 17 -11.22 -6.19 -1.27
CA GLN A 17 -11.45 -5.85 -2.67
C GLN A 17 -11.41 -7.09 -3.56
N GLU A 18 -10.43 -7.99 -3.40
CA GLU A 18 -10.38 -9.27 -4.14
C GLU A 18 -11.67 -10.08 -3.97
N ARG A 19 -12.16 -10.22 -2.73
CA ARG A 19 -13.40 -10.97 -2.47
C ARG A 19 -14.61 -10.32 -3.14
N CYS A 20 -14.69 -8.99 -3.09
CA CYS A 20 -15.77 -8.25 -3.74
C CYS A 20 -15.71 -8.38 -5.27
N MET A 21 -14.54 -8.19 -5.87
CA MET A 21 -14.33 -8.35 -7.32
C MET A 21 -14.63 -9.78 -7.78
N THR A 22 -14.21 -10.78 -7.00
CA THR A 22 -14.54 -12.18 -7.26
C THR A 22 -16.05 -12.41 -7.25
N ALA A 23 -16.77 -11.86 -6.26
CA ALA A 23 -18.22 -11.94 -6.19
C ALA A 23 -18.93 -11.21 -7.35
N ALA A 24 -18.30 -10.15 -7.89
CA ALA A 24 -18.77 -9.41 -9.06
C ALA A 24 -18.44 -10.11 -10.41
N GLY A 25 -17.76 -11.26 -10.38
CA GLY A 25 -17.42 -12.03 -11.58
C GLY A 25 -16.02 -11.80 -12.15
N PHE A 26 -15.14 -11.14 -11.40
CA PHE A 26 -13.75 -10.82 -11.80
C PHE A 26 -12.71 -11.53 -10.90
N PRO A 27 -12.62 -12.87 -10.92
CA PRO A 27 -11.71 -13.64 -10.06
C PRO A 27 -10.23 -13.43 -10.36
N GLN A 28 -9.90 -12.82 -11.50
CA GLN A 28 -8.53 -12.45 -11.88
C GLN A 28 -7.98 -11.27 -11.06
N ALA A 29 -8.84 -10.50 -10.39
CA ALA A 29 -8.39 -9.48 -9.46
C ALA A 29 -7.80 -10.15 -8.22
N LYS A 30 -6.57 -9.78 -7.83
CA LYS A 30 -5.83 -10.44 -6.74
C LYS A 30 -5.22 -9.45 -5.77
N ALA A 31 -5.40 -9.72 -4.48
CA ALA A 31 -4.66 -9.02 -3.44
C ALA A 31 -3.18 -9.36 -3.55
N MET A 32 -2.34 -8.33 -3.53
CA MET A 32 -0.90 -8.47 -3.65
C MET A 32 -0.22 -8.27 -2.29
N PRO A 33 0.98 -8.83 -2.06
CA PRO A 33 1.66 -8.73 -0.77
C PRO A 33 2.03 -7.31 -0.34
N ASP A 34 2.09 -6.35 -1.26
CA ASP A 34 2.29 -4.91 -1.01
C ASP A 34 0.99 -4.18 -0.62
N ALA A 35 -0.07 -4.92 -0.26
CA ALA A 35 -1.41 -4.42 0.02
C ALA A 35 -2.10 -3.72 -1.18
N SER A 36 -1.59 -3.89 -2.40
CA SER A 36 -2.26 -3.46 -3.62
C SER A 36 -3.24 -4.50 -4.16
N LEU A 37 -4.07 -4.10 -5.13
CA LEU A 37 -4.94 -4.99 -5.88
C LEU A 37 -4.47 -5.04 -7.34
N ALA A 38 -4.04 -6.21 -7.80
CA ALA A 38 -3.75 -6.42 -9.21
C ALA A 38 -5.06 -6.72 -9.96
N SER A 39 -5.33 -6.02 -11.06
CA SER A 39 -6.53 -6.22 -11.87
C SER A 39 -6.51 -7.51 -12.71
N GLY A 40 -5.32 -8.08 -12.95
CA GLY A 40 -5.13 -9.19 -13.88
C GLY A 40 -5.41 -8.80 -15.33
N GLN A 41 -5.59 -9.80 -16.21
CA GLN A 41 -5.95 -9.54 -17.60
C GLN A 41 -7.46 -9.29 -17.72
N VAL A 42 -7.85 -8.10 -18.16
CA VAL A 42 -9.25 -7.71 -18.40
C VAL A 42 -9.46 -7.56 -19.92
N PRO A 43 -10.30 -8.40 -20.55
CA PRO A 43 -10.66 -8.23 -21.96
C PRO A 43 -11.28 -6.86 -22.23
N ALA A 44 -11.06 -6.29 -23.42
CA ALA A 44 -11.54 -4.95 -23.76
C ALA A 44 -13.07 -4.83 -23.62
N GLU A 45 -13.79 -5.90 -23.96
CA GLU A 45 -15.25 -6.00 -23.85
C GLU A 45 -15.76 -5.97 -22.41
N GLN A 46 -14.88 -6.23 -21.44
CA GLN A 46 -15.19 -6.24 -20.00
C GLN A 46 -14.64 -5.01 -19.26
N SER A 47 -14.01 -4.06 -19.96
CA SER A 47 -13.38 -2.89 -19.34
C SER A 47 -14.36 -2.04 -18.52
N GLU A 48 -15.52 -1.70 -19.10
CA GLU A 48 -16.55 -0.92 -18.39
C GLU A 48 -17.19 -1.71 -17.23
N PRO A 49 -17.65 -2.96 -17.40
CA PRO A 49 -18.12 -3.79 -16.30
C PRO A 49 -17.10 -3.94 -15.16
N PHE A 50 -15.81 -4.10 -15.49
CA PHE A 50 -14.74 -4.19 -14.51
C PHE A 50 -14.60 -2.88 -13.71
N ALA A 51 -14.56 -1.73 -14.39
CA ALA A 51 -14.46 -0.42 -13.74
C ALA A 51 -15.67 -0.13 -12.82
N VAL A 52 -16.87 -0.54 -13.23
CA VAL A 52 -18.08 -0.42 -12.39
C VAL A 52 -17.98 -1.30 -11.15
N ALA A 53 -17.49 -2.53 -11.27
CA ALA A 53 -17.28 -3.41 -10.13
C ALA A 53 -16.21 -2.87 -9.17
N GLU A 54 -15.08 -2.40 -9.69
CA GLU A 54 -14.00 -1.80 -8.90
C GLU A 54 -14.50 -0.57 -8.12
N TYR A 55 -15.23 0.32 -8.79
CA TYR A 55 -15.86 1.46 -8.14
C TYR A 55 -16.86 1.02 -7.05
N THR A 56 -17.72 0.05 -7.35
CA THR A 56 -18.72 -0.46 -6.41
C THR A 56 -18.05 -1.04 -5.17
N CYS A 57 -17.04 -1.88 -5.35
CA CYS A 57 -16.26 -2.47 -4.26
C CYS A 57 -15.49 -1.41 -3.44
N GLY A 58 -14.99 -0.36 -4.08
CA GLY A 58 -14.38 0.79 -3.41
C GLY A 58 -15.37 1.58 -2.54
N VAL A 59 -16.62 1.74 -2.99
CA VAL A 59 -17.68 2.43 -2.22
C VAL A 59 -18.24 1.56 -1.11
N GLU A 60 -18.40 0.26 -1.33
CA GLU A 60 -18.90 -0.67 -0.31
C GLU A 60 -17.89 -0.88 0.82
N TYR A 61 -16.60 -0.94 0.48
CA TYR A 61 -15.50 -1.24 1.41
C TYR A 61 -14.36 -0.21 1.38
N PRO A 62 -14.64 1.07 1.67
CA PRO A 62 -13.62 2.12 1.68
C PRO A 62 -12.67 1.90 2.87
N MET A 63 -11.41 2.31 2.71
CA MET A 63 -10.47 2.36 3.83
C MET A 63 -11.01 3.30 4.92
N ALA A 64 -10.73 2.99 6.19
CA ALA A 64 -11.04 3.91 7.27
C ALA A 64 -10.32 5.26 7.06
N ALA A 65 -10.95 6.37 7.47
CA ALA A 65 -10.45 7.73 7.21
C ALA A 65 -9.01 7.96 7.73
N LYS A 66 -8.61 7.26 8.80
CA LYS A 66 -7.26 7.35 9.36
C LYS A 66 -6.14 6.92 8.40
N TYR A 67 -6.45 6.08 7.41
CA TYR A 67 -5.51 5.66 6.36
C TYR A 67 -5.51 6.60 5.14
N GLN A 68 -6.47 7.51 5.07
CA GLN A 68 -6.64 8.47 3.96
C GLN A 68 -6.28 9.90 4.38
N THR A 69 -5.94 10.10 5.65
CA THR A 69 -5.56 11.41 6.19
C THR A 69 -4.04 11.55 6.05
N ALA A 70 -3.58 12.73 5.64
CA ALA A 70 -2.15 13.04 5.65
C ALA A 70 -1.56 12.84 7.05
N PHE A 71 -0.33 12.37 7.11
CA PHE A 71 0.38 12.23 8.38
C PHE A 71 0.54 13.58 9.05
N ASN A 72 0.32 13.63 10.36
CA ASN A 72 0.69 14.79 11.15
C ASN A 72 2.21 14.81 11.43
N ALA A 73 2.73 15.93 11.94
CA ALA A 73 4.16 16.10 12.22
C ALA A 73 4.75 14.96 13.07
N SER A 74 4.07 14.53 14.14
CA SER A 74 4.57 13.44 15.00
C SER A 74 4.62 12.08 14.29
N GLN A 75 3.69 11.82 13.37
CA GLN A 75 3.70 10.64 12.52
C GLN A 75 4.82 10.70 11.49
N LEU A 76 5.08 11.87 10.90
CA LEU A 76 6.19 12.07 9.95
C LEU A 76 7.55 11.91 10.62
N GLU A 77 7.76 12.49 11.80
CA GLU A 77 8.98 12.30 12.60
C GLU A 77 9.18 10.82 12.97
N TRP A 78 8.10 10.13 13.33
CA TRP A 78 8.15 8.69 13.61
C TRP A 78 8.49 7.89 12.35
N LEU A 79 7.85 8.19 11.21
CA LEU A 79 8.10 7.53 9.94
C LEU A 79 9.53 7.76 9.45
N TYR A 80 10.09 8.94 9.70
CA TYR A 80 11.48 9.25 9.40
C TYR A 80 12.43 8.33 10.17
N ARG A 81 12.22 8.18 11.49
CA ARG A 81 13.04 7.29 12.34
C ARG A 81 12.91 5.83 11.93
N TYR A 82 11.70 5.39 11.60
CA TYR A 82 11.46 4.05 11.07
C TYR A 82 12.21 3.83 9.74
N SER A 83 12.01 4.73 8.78
CA SER A 83 12.57 4.64 7.43
C SER A 83 14.10 4.63 7.42
N THR A 84 14.71 5.54 8.18
CA THR A 84 16.18 5.68 8.24
C THR A 84 16.86 4.70 9.20
N GLY A 85 16.09 4.10 10.12
CA GLY A 85 16.56 3.12 11.10
C GLY A 85 16.16 1.70 10.74
N GLU A 86 15.05 1.23 11.32
CA GLU A 86 14.58 -0.15 11.25
C GLU A 86 14.40 -0.65 9.81
N LEU A 87 13.73 0.14 8.96
CA LEU A 87 13.50 -0.25 7.57
C LEU A 87 14.82 -0.33 6.79
N THR A 88 15.68 0.68 6.92
CA THR A 88 17.00 0.68 6.28
C THR A 88 17.81 -0.55 6.71
N LYS A 89 17.79 -0.90 7.99
CA LYS A 89 18.45 -2.10 8.49
C LYS A 89 17.85 -3.38 7.90
N CYS A 90 16.53 -3.50 7.87
CA CYS A 90 15.84 -4.66 7.30
C CYS A 90 16.24 -4.86 5.83
N LEU A 91 16.22 -3.79 5.04
CA LEU A 91 16.65 -3.82 3.64
C LEU A 91 18.12 -4.26 3.49
N GLN A 92 19.02 -3.76 4.34
CA GLN A 92 20.43 -4.14 4.32
C GLN A 92 20.64 -5.62 4.69
N ASP A 93 19.88 -6.15 5.65
CA ASP A 93 19.92 -7.57 6.04
C ASP A 93 19.44 -8.48 4.88
N HIS A 94 18.63 -7.96 3.96
CA HIS A 94 18.23 -8.59 2.69
C HIS A 94 19.18 -8.28 1.51
N GLY A 95 20.35 -7.68 1.76
CA GLY A 95 21.36 -7.39 0.74
C GLY A 95 21.06 -6.16 -0.13
N ILE A 96 20.08 -5.33 0.26
CA ILE A 96 19.71 -4.13 -0.48
C ILE A 96 20.55 -2.94 -0.01
N ALA A 97 21.24 -2.29 -0.95
CA ALA A 97 21.94 -1.05 -0.69
C ALA A 97 20.97 0.13 -0.66
N VAL A 98 20.82 0.77 0.50
CA VAL A 98 19.96 1.93 0.69
C VAL A 98 20.80 3.22 0.59
N LYS A 99 20.37 4.17 -0.25
CA LYS A 99 20.98 5.50 -0.31
C LYS A 99 20.67 6.30 0.94
N ARG A 100 21.60 7.16 1.36
CA ARG A 100 21.35 8.10 2.47
C ARG A 100 20.10 8.93 2.18
N GLY A 101 19.18 8.95 3.15
CA GLY A 101 17.96 9.76 3.10
C GLY A 101 18.21 11.24 3.40
N PRO A 102 17.16 12.07 3.30
CA PRO A 102 17.22 13.49 3.67
C PRO A 102 17.41 13.67 5.18
N SER A 103 17.60 14.92 5.62
CA SER A 103 17.43 15.27 7.03
C SER A 103 15.98 15.10 7.49
N GLU A 104 15.76 14.99 8.80
CA GLU A 104 14.40 14.89 9.38
C GLU A 104 13.54 16.09 8.99
N GLN A 105 14.12 17.30 9.04
CA GLN A 105 13.42 18.52 8.66
C GLN A 105 12.98 18.49 7.19
N GLU A 106 13.87 18.14 6.26
CA GLU A 106 13.52 18.02 4.84
C GLU A 106 12.48 16.91 4.58
N PHE A 107 12.50 15.84 5.37
CA PHE A 107 11.49 14.78 5.30
C PHE A 107 10.11 15.27 5.72
N VAL A 108 10.03 15.98 6.86
CA VAL A 108 8.77 16.53 7.38
C VAL A 108 8.24 17.63 6.47
N ASP A 109 9.10 18.54 6.00
CA ASP A 109 8.73 19.65 5.11
C ASP A 109 8.24 19.18 3.74
N SER A 110 8.56 17.94 3.36
CA SER A 110 8.11 17.30 2.11
C SER A 110 6.98 16.31 2.31
N ASP A 111 6.30 16.33 3.46
CA ASP A 111 5.22 15.40 3.82
C ASP A 111 5.61 13.92 3.65
N GLY A 112 6.88 13.59 3.96
CA GLY A 112 7.38 12.22 3.89
C GLY A 112 7.60 11.69 2.48
N ALA A 113 7.91 12.56 1.51
CA ALA A 113 8.08 12.17 0.11
C ALA A 113 9.20 11.13 -0.14
N TRP A 114 10.18 10.98 0.76
CA TRP A 114 11.29 10.05 0.57
C TRP A 114 10.98 8.65 1.14
N SER A 115 11.53 7.61 0.51
CA SER A 115 11.46 6.24 1.03
C SER A 115 12.74 5.47 0.67
N PRO A 116 13.24 4.58 1.55
CA PRO A 116 14.32 3.64 1.23
C PRO A 116 14.05 2.79 -0.02
N TYR A 117 12.78 2.47 -0.27
CA TYR A 117 12.35 1.67 -1.43
C TYR A 117 12.59 2.33 -2.78
N ARG A 118 12.84 3.66 -2.83
CA ARG A 118 13.19 4.36 -4.08
C ARG A 118 14.47 3.84 -4.76
N SER A 119 15.32 3.10 -4.03
CA SER A 119 16.55 2.51 -4.56
C SER A 119 16.42 1.01 -4.86
N VAL A 120 15.25 0.41 -4.60
CA VAL A 120 14.99 -1.02 -4.80
C VAL A 120 14.62 -1.25 -6.26
N ASP A 121 15.46 -2.01 -6.96
CA ASP A 121 15.22 -2.49 -8.32
C ASP A 121 15.31 -4.02 -8.31
N LEU A 122 14.16 -4.67 -8.14
CA LEU A 122 14.04 -6.12 -8.02
C LEU A 122 12.93 -6.64 -8.95
N PRO A 123 13.04 -7.88 -9.41
CA PRO A 123 11.91 -8.59 -10.01
C PRO A 123 10.70 -8.58 -9.06
N GLN A 124 9.49 -8.46 -9.62
CA GLN A 124 8.25 -8.30 -8.86
C GLN A 124 8.04 -9.36 -7.76
N SER A 125 8.36 -10.63 -8.03
CA SER A 125 8.24 -11.68 -7.01
C SER A 125 9.17 -11.45 -5.81
N GLN A 126 10.41 -11.01 -6.05
CA GLN A 126 11.38 -10.71 -4.99
C GLN A 126 11.00 -9.42 -4.26
N TYR A 127 10.46 -8.43 -4.97
CA TYR A 127 9.91 -7.20 -4.36
C TYR A 127 8.80 -7.53 -3.37
N TYR A 128 7.88 -8.44 -3.72
CA TYR A 128 6.80 -8.84 -2.82
C TYR A 128 7.27 -9.60 -1.59
N GLU A 129 8.25 -10.48 -1.73
CA GLU A 129 8.90 -11.12 -0.57
C GLU A 129 9.55 -10.07 0.34
N LEU A 130 10.22 -9.08 -0.26
CA LEU A 130 10.89 -8.02 0.47
C LEU A 130 9.93 -7.09 1.21
N VAL A 131 8.87 -6.59 0.58
CA VAL A 131 7.90 -5.67 1.21
C VAL A 131 7.06 -6.37 2.29
N THR A 132 6.90 -7.70 2.20
CA THR A 132 6.29 -8.49 3.26
C THR A 132 7.20 -8.56 4.49
N ALA A 133 8.52 -8.71 4.28
CA ALA A 133 9.49 -8.80 5.36
C ALA A 133 9.84 -7.42 5.96
N CYS A 134 9.88 -6.38 5.12
CA CYS A 134 10.31 -5.02 5.47
C CYS A 134 9.23 -3.98 5.08
N PRO A 135 8.08 -3.90 5.75
CA PRO A 135 6.98 -3.02 5.31
C PRO A 135 7.40 -1.56 5.10
N GLU A 136 7.03 -0.95 3.96
CA GLU A 136 7.40 0.45 3.69
C GLU A 136 6.74 1.43 4.66
N ILE A 137 5.45 1.20 4.94
CA ILE A 137 4.68 1.94 5.94
C ILE A 137 4.09 0.93 6.93
N PRO A 138 4.61 0.85 8.16
CA PRO A 138 4.12 -0.10 9.15
C PRO A 138 2.78 0.37 9.74
N ASP A 139 1.87 -0.57 9.99
CA ASP A 139 0.50 -0.28 10.47
C ASP A 139 0.45 0.50 11.80
N SER A 140 1.49 0.38 12.62
CA SER A 140 1.60 1.04 13.93
C SER A 140 1.57 2.58 13.84
N ILE A 141 1.90 3.16 12.69
CA ILE A 141 1.83 4.62 12.48
C ILE A 141 0.38 5.16 12.53
N TYR A 142 -0.61 4.30 12.28
CA TYR A 142 -2.03 4.68 12.19
C TYR A 142 -2.81 4.53 13.50
N GLY A 143 -2.15 4.21 14.62
CA GLY A 143 -2.77 4.04 15.94
C GLY A 143 -3.43 2.69 16.13
#